data_AF-A0A816T0F3-F1
#
_entry.id   AF-A0A816T0F3-F1
#
_cell.length_a   1.000
_cell.length_b   1.000
_cell.length_c   1.000
_cell.angle_alpha   90.00
_cell.angle_beta   90.00
_cell.angle_gamma   90.00
#
_symmetry.space_group_name_H-M   'P 1'
#
loop_
_entity.id
_entity.type
_entity.pdbx_description
1 polymer ?
#
loop_
_entity_poly.entity_id
_entity_poly.type
_entity_poly.pdbx_seq_one_letter_code
_entity_poly.pdbx_strand_id
1 'polypeptide(L)'
;MKFGEVESAERIFRSIKAKNIITHGAMVKGYVGNEMFQKALDLFEEIDIELDDVTYSIAFKCCAKLCNDRAIKIGKELLAKMPENYRNDNIILTSA
;
A
#
# COMPACT_ATOMS: atom_id res chain seq x y z
N MET A 1 11.99 -5.86 -5.84
CA MET A 1 12.91 -4.71 -6.00
C MET A 1 13.92 -4.78 -4.88
N LYS A 2 15.21 -4.65 -5.19
CA LYS A 2 16.26 -4.49 -4.17
C LYS A 2 16.35 -3.02 -3.71
N PHE A 3 16.96 -2.73 -2.56
CA PHE A 3 16.99 -1.39 -1.95
C PHE A 3 17.41 -0.28 -2.92
N GLY A 4 18.53 -0.46 -3.65
CA GLY A 4 18.99 0.53 -4.65
C GLY A 4 18.14 0.62 -5.92
N GLU A 5 17.32 -0.39 -6.21
CA GLU A 5 16.37 -0.35 -7.32
C GLU A 5 15.08 0.38 -6.93
N VAL A 6 14.68 0.36 -5.65
CA VAL A 6 13.47 1.05 -5.17
C VAL A 6 13.58 2.55 -5.35
N GLU A 7 14.71 3.17 -5.03
CA GLU A 7 14.89 4.62 -5.23
C GLU A 7 14.84 5.01 -6.71
N SER A 8 15.39 4.16 -7.57
CA SER A 8 15.36 4.37 -9.02
C SER A 8 13.95 4.20 -9.57
N ALA A 9 13.23 3.18 -9.10
CA ALA A 9 11.82 2.96 -9.40
C ALA A 9 10.96 4.11 -8.88
N GLU A 10 11.25 4.67 -7.71
CA GLU A 10 10.56 5.84 -7.14
C GLU A 10 10.71 7.06 -8.05
N ARG A 11 11.93 7.35 -8.54
CA ARG A 11 12.13 8.47 -9.50
C ARG A 11 11.30 8.30 -10.77
N ILE A 12 11.28 7.09 -11.33
CA ILE A 12 10.46 6.77 -12.51
C ILE A 12 8.99 6.92 -12.17
N PHE A 13 8.53 6.31 -11.08
CA PHE A 13 7.16 6.37 -10.60
C PHE A 13 6.69 7.82 -10.45
N ARG A 14 7.48 8.67 -9.80
CA ARG A 14 7.15 10.10 -9.63
C ARG A 14 7.05 10.85 -10.96
N SER A 15 7.81 10.45 -11.99
CA SER A 15 7.72 11.03 -13.35
C SER A 15 6.49 10.62 -14.16
N ILE A 16 5.80 9.53 -13.79
CA ILE A 16 4.59 9.06 -14.48
C ILE A 16 3.45 10.05 -14.24
N LYS A 17 2.94 10.68 -15.30
CA LYS A 17 1.84 11.66 -15.23
C LYS A 17 0.49 11.03 -14.86
N ALA A 18 0.15 9.91 -15.51
CA ALA A 18 -1.09 9.18 -15.28
C ALA A 18 -0.77 7.82 -14.66
N LYS A 19 -0.78 7.77 -13.33
CA LYS A 19 -0.54 6.54 -12.57
C LYS A 19 -1.86 5.76 -12.45
N ASN A 20 -1.79 4.45 -12.58
CA ASN A 20 -2.91 3.53 -12.36
C ASN A 20 -2.62 2.60 -11.17
N ILE A 21 -3.56 1.73 -10.83
CA ILE A 21 -3.44 0.83 -9.68
C ILE A 21 -2.21 -0.09 -9.79
N ILE A 22 -1.87 -0.54 -11.00
CA ILE A 22 -0.70 -1.39 -11.24
C ILE A 22 0.59 -0.64 -10.87
N THR A 23 0.74 0.62 -11.31
CA THR A 23 1.92 1.43 -10.98
C THR A 23 2.05 1.73 -9.49
N HIS A 24 0.93 2.01 -8.81
CA HIS A 24 0.91 2.23 -7.37
C HIS A 24 1.23 0.93 -6.61
N GLY A 25 0.56 -0.17 -6.94
CA GLY A 25 0.75 -1.47 -6.32
C GLY A 25 2.19 -1.98 -6.49
N ALA A 26 2.82 -1.75 -7.63
CA ALA A 26 4.24 -2.07 -7.84
C ALA A 26 5.15 -1.27 -6.89
N MET A 27 4.90 0.03 -6.74
CA MET A 27 5.71 0.90 -5.89
C MET A 27 5.52 0.58 -4.41
N VAL A 28 4.27 0.38 -3.97
CA VAL A 28 3.93 -0.08 -2.62
C VAL A 28 4.64 -1.40 -2.30
N LYS A 29 4.54 -2.41 -3.17
CA LYS A 29 5.26 -3.69 -3.02
C LYS A 29 6.77 -3.48 -2.89
N GLY A 30 7.32 -2.55 -3.67
CA GLY A 30 8.72 -2.14 -3.61
C GLY A 30 9.12 -1.61 -2.23
N TYR A 31 8.36 -0.64 -1.70
CA TYR A 31 8.61 -0.09 -0.36
C TYR A 31 8.49 -1.14 0.74
N VAL A 32 7.43 -1.93 0.73
CA VAL A 32 7.17 -2.94 1.76
C VAL A 32 8.22 -4.03 1.77
N GLY A 33 8.61 -4.52 0.59
CA GLY A 33 9.68 -5.52 0.47
C GLY A 33 11.07 -5.00 0.88
N ASN A 34 11.22 -3.69 1.08
CA ASN A 34 12.44 -3.05 1.55
C ASN A 34 12.24 -2.37 2.92
N GLU A 35 11.19 -2.76 3.65
CA GLU A 35 10.88 -2.27 5.01
C GLU A 35 10.68 -0.74 5.10
N MET A 36 10.41 -0.08 3.97
CA MET A 36 10.13 1.35 3.87
C MET A 36 8.65 1.63 4.15
N PHE A 37 8.12 1.09 5.25
CA PHE A 37 6.69 1.10 5.56
C PHE A 37 6.11 2.51 5.66
N GLN A 38 6.91 3.49 6.11
CA GLN A 38 6.46 4.88 6.18
C GLN A 38 6.20 5.46 4.79
N LYS A 39 7.08 5.21 3.82
CA LYS A 39 6.86 5.63 2.42
C LYS A 39 5.69 4.90 1.78
N ALA A 40 5.45 3.63 2.16
CA ALA A 40 4.27 2.89 1.73
C ALA A 40 2.99 3.54 2.25
N LEU A 41 2.94 3.93 3.53
CA LEU A 41 1.81 4.68 4.08
C LEU A 41 1.58 6.02 3.39
N ASP A 42 2.65 6.80 3.20
CA ASP A 42 2.56 8.08 2.51
C ASP A 42 1.94 7.88 1.11
N LEU A 43 2.34 6.82 0.41
CA LEU A 43 1.79 6.50 -0.90
C LEU A 43 0.32 6.06 -0.85
N PHE A 44 -0.13 5.35 0.20
CA PHE A 44 -1.54 5.00 0.35
C PHE A 44 -2.45 6.23 0.52
N GLU A 45 -1.96 7.28 1.18
CA GLU A 45 -2.69 8.54 1.32
C GLU A 45 -2.78 9.32 0.00
N GLU A 46 -1.82 9.15 -0.90
CA GLU A 46 -1.83 9.75 -2.24
C GLU A 46 -2.76 9.02 -3.22
N ILE A 47 -3.16 7.78 -2.92
CA ILE A 47 -3.99 6.98 -3.82
C ILE A 47 -5.47 7.37 -3.67
N ASP A 48 -6.00 8.00 -4.71
CA ASP A 48 -7.43 8.34 -4.84
C ASP A 48 -8.19 7.42 -5.82
N ILE A 49 -7.55 6.32 -6.23
CA ILE A 49 -8.14 5.28 -7.08
C ILE A 49 -8.45 4.03 -6.26
N GLU A 50 -9.40 3.23 -6.73
CA GLU A 50 -9.75 1.96 -6.12
C GLU A 50 -8.54 1.00 -6.11
N LEU A 51 -8.27 0.40 -4.94
CA LEU A 51 -7.21 -0.58 -4.80
C LEU A 51 -7.70 -1.98 -5.17
N ASP A 52 -6.79 -2.81 -5.65
CA ASP A 52 -7.05 -4.25 -5.77
C ASP A 52 -6.86 -4.97 -4.42
N ASP A 53 -7.37 -6.19 -4.33
CA ASP A 53 -7.25 -7.08 -3.15
C ASP A 53 -5.82 -7.16 -2.60
N VAL A 54 -4.88 -7.31 -3.52
CA VAL A 54 -3.47 -7.51 -3.18
C VAL A 54 -2.91 -6.24 -2.54
N THR A 55 -3.26 -5.07 -3.06
CA THR A 55 -2.80 -3.78 -2.57
C THR A 55 -3.43 -3.45 -1.22
N TYR A 56 -4.73 -3.78 -1.02
CA TYR A 56 -5.37 -3.71 0.30
C TYR A 56 -4.67 -4.61 1.33
N SER A 57 -4.38 -5.87 0.99
CA SER A 57 -3.67 -6.80 1.88
C SER A 57 -2.31 -6.25 2.33
N ILE A 58 -1.57 -5.68 1.38
CA ILE A 58 -0.27 -5.08 1.68
C ILE A 58 -0.42 -3.84 2.57
N ALA A 59 -1.44 -3.03 2.35
CA ALA A 59 -1.73 -1.86 3.18
C ALA A 59 -1.99 -2.25 4.64
N PHE A 60 -2.85 -3.23 4.87
CA PHE A 60 -3.14 -3.70 6.23
C PHE A 60 -1.92 -4.31 6.92
N LYS A 61 -1.08 -5.05 6.17
CA LYS A 61 0.21 -5.53 6.68
C LYS A 61 1.12 -4.37 7.10
N CYS A 62 1.21 -3.30 6.31
CA CYS A 62 1.96 -2.11 6.69
C CYS A 62 1.40 -1.47 7.95
N CYS A 63 0.08 -1.36 8.04
CA CYS A 63 -0.58 -0.76 9.19
C CYS A 63 -0.30 -1.55 10.47
N ALA A 64 -0.40 -2.88 10.40
CA ALA A 64 -0.09 -3.78 11.51
C ALA A 64 1.40 -3.70 11.92
N LYS A 65 2.32 -3.59 10.96
CA LYS A 65 3.76 -3.48 11.23
C LYS A 65 4.15 -2.17 11.90
N LEU A 66 3.54 -1.05 11.50
CA LEU A 66 3.87 0.26 12.07
C LEU A 66 3.20 0.51 13.42
N CYS A 67 2.00 -0.04 13.63
CA CYS A 67 1.28 -0.02 14.91
C CYS A 67 1.24 1.36 15.61
N ASN A 68 1.09 2.42 14.82
CA ASN A 68 0.97 3.79 15.32
C ASN A 68 -0.38 4.40 14.93
N ASP A 69 -0.76 5.50 15.57
CA ASP A 69 -2.08 6.12 15.37
C ASP A 69 -2.36 6.50 13.91
N ARG A 70 -1.32 6.95 13.18
CA ARG A 70 -1.42 7.29 11.75
C ARG A 70 -1.76 6.06 10.92
N ALA A 71 -1.05 4.96 11.15
CA ALA A 71 -1.26 3.70 10.46
C ALA A 71 -2.66 3.13 10.72
N ILE A 72 -3.15 3.22 11.96
CA ILE A 72 -4.51 2.80 12.33
C ILE A 72 -5.55 3.67 11.62
N LYS A 73 -5.35 5.00 11.56
CA LYS A 73 -6.25 5.92 10.87
C LYS A 73 -6.37 5.57 9.39
N ILE A 74 -5.23 5.43 8.70
CA ILE A 74 -5.19 5.07 7.28
C ILE A 74 -5.87 3.70 7.06
N GLY A 75 -5.57 2.71 7.91
CA GLY A 75 -6.19 1.39 7.81
C GLY A 75 -7.73 1.44 7.89
N LYS A 76 -8.28 2.28 8.77
CA LYS A 76 -9.74 2.48 8.86
C LYS A 76 -10.31 3.15 7.61
N GLU A 77 -9.64 4.16 7.08
CA GLU A 77 -10.06 4.84 5.85
C GLU A 77 -10.05 3.89 4.65
N LEU A 78 -9.02 3.05 4.52
CA LEU A 78 -8.93 2.03 3.48
C LEU A 78 -10.04 0.99 3.62
N LEU A 79 -10.33 0.54 4.85
CA LEU A 79 -11.42 -0.40 5.10
C LEU A 79 -12.79 0.19 4.73
N ALA A 80 -13.01 1.49 4.92
CA ALA A 80 -14.24 2.16 4.55
C ALA A 80 -14.41 2.29 3.02
N LYS A 81 -13.30 2.40 2.29
CA LYS A 81 -13.28 2.45 0.81
C LYS A 81 -13.36 1.08 0.16
N MET A 82 -13.19 -0.01 0.92
CA MET A 82 -13.05 -1.37 0.39
C MET A 82 -14.39 -1.90 -0.14
N PRO A 83 -14.46 -2.29 -1.42
CA PRO A 83 -15.62 -2.95 -2.02
C PRO A 83 -16.04 -4.23 -1.27
N GLU A 84 -17.34 -4.52 -1.21
CA GLU A 84 -17.88 -5.67 -0.45
C GLU A 84 -17.37 -7.02 -0.95
N ASN A 85 -17.12 -7.16 -2.25
CA ASN A 85 -16.60 -8.37 -2.87
C ASN A 85 -15.19 -8.75 -2.37
N TYR A 86 -14.42 -7.77 -1.89
CA TYR A 86 -13.06 -7.98 -1.40
C TYR A 86 -13.00 -8.26 0.11
N ARG A 87 -14.09 -7.96 0.84
CA ARG A 87 -14.15 -8.06 2.30
C ARG A 87 -14.16 -9.51 2.81
N ASN A 88 -14.51 -10.47 1.95
CA ASN A 88 -14.70 -11.89 2.31
C ASN A 88 -13.47 -12.78 2.12
N ASP A 89 -12.40 -12.31 1.47
CA ASP A 89 -11.22 -13.13 1.18
C ASP A 89 -10.12 -12.95 2.23
N ASN A 90 -10.27 -13.47 3.45
CA ASN A 90 -9.18 -13.76 4.41
C ASN A 90 -8.08 -12.67 4.66
N ILE A 91 -8.26 -11.42 4.23
CA ILE A 91 -7.24 -10.36 4.24
C ILE A 91 -6.95 -9.88 5.67
N ILE A 92 -7.88 -10.12 6.60
CA ILE A 92 -7.83 -9.56 7.96
C ILE A 92 -7.02 -10.43 8.96
N LEU A 93 -6.69 -11.70 8.66
CA LEU A 93 -6.20 -12.62 9.72
C LEU A 93 -4.87 -13.36 9.50
N THR A 94 -4.14 -13.18 8.40
CA THR A 94 -2.88 -13.93 8.17
C THR A 94 -1.59 -13.12 8.37
N SER A 95 -1.61 -12.07 9.19
CA SER A 95 -0.38 -11.32 9.52
C SER A 95 -0.34 -10.82 10.97
N ALA A 96 -0.79 -11.67 11.89
CA ALA A 96 -0.31 -11.65 13.27
C ALA A 96 0.97 -12.50 13.37
#